data_AF-A0A8D0C6T2-F1
#
_entry.id   AF-A0A8D0C6T2-F1
#
_cell.length_a   1.000
_cell.length_b   1.000
_cell.length_c   1.000
_cell.angle_alpha   90.00
_cell.angle_beta   90.00
_cell.angle_gamma   90.00
#
_symmetry.space_group_name_H-M   'P 1'
#
loop_
_entity.id
_entity.type
_entity.pdbx_description
1 polymer ?
#
loop_
_entity_poly.entity_id
_entity_poly.type
_entity_poly.pdbx_seq_one_letter_code
_entity_poly.pdbx_strand_id
1 'polypeptide(L)'
;MATHSMLKDQIKVAQELLGRVEQLCSRQTQEVEGRAKLCSKLRAELKFLQKVEAGQVQIKESHLQSTNLTHLKAIVESAESLEDVVSVLHVFTYEGPGGQKQTLVVDVVANGGHTWVKAIGRKAEALHNIWQGRGQYGDKSVVRQAEDFVQASRQQPVQYSNPHIIFAFYNGVSSPMADRLREMGISVRGDIVAVNSVVGAEETAKVGDDEESDSSYGEEADSNGSTDCDSDGDDLDVVHTKVDRGTIVASVAFPRDVKVDVCKRVNLDITTLITYVSSLSHGNCHFTFKEQVLTEQAAQERQEKVLPKLEEFMQGKELFACQSAVDDFRVILDTLGGPGEKARAEQLLARLRVVPDQPSERTERLVPSSKVNKRSLMIFGTGDSLRAVTMTANSGFVRAAANQGVRYSVFIHQPRALTEGKEWRAMPI
;
A
#
# COMPACT_ATOMS: atom_id res chain seq x y z
N MET A 1 42.30 -12.71 1.20
CA MET A 1 42.01 -12.20 2.57
C MET A 1 40.87 -11.18 2.57
N ALA A 2 40.83 -10.20 1.66
CA ALA A 2 39.72 -9.24 1.54
C ALA A 2 38.36 -9.89 1.26
N THR A 3 38.29 -10.84 0.32
CA THR A 3 37.08 -11.59 -0.04
C THR A 3 36.44 -12.36 1.13
N HIS A 4 37.27 -12.98 1.98
CA HIS A 4 36.79 -13.72 3.15
C HIS A 4 36.26 -12.78 4.26
N SER A 5 36.85 -11.58 4.41
CA SER A 5 36.33 -10.55 5.31
C SER A 5 34.97 -10.03 4.84
N MET A 6 34.87 -9.67 3.55
CA MET A 6 33.62 -9.17 2.96
C MET A 6 32.48 -10.20 3.06
N LEU A 7 32.78 -11.48 2.86
CA LEU A 7 31.78 -12.54 2.98
C LEU A 7 31.25 -12.67 4.41
N LYS A 8 32.13 -12.64 5.42
CA LYS A 8 31.71 -12.67 6.84
C LYS A 8 30.86 -11.46 7.21
N ASP A 9 31.22 -10.28 6.71
CA ASP A 9 30.43 -9.07 6.93
C ASP A 9 29.04 -9.19 6.31
N GLN A 10 28.92 -9.75 5.10
CA GLN A 10 27.62 -9.96 4.47
C GLN A 10 26.75 -11.01 5.17
N ILE A 11 27.35 -12.10 5.65
CA ILE A 11 26.64 -13.11 6.47
C ILE A 11 26.09 -12.46 7.73
N LYS A 12 26.91 -11.64 8.42
CA LYS A 12 26.50 -10.90 9.60
C LYS A 12 25.34 -9.95 9.31
N VAL A 13 25.43 -9.17 8.23
CA VAL A 13 24.35 -8.27 7.79
C VAL A 13 23.06 -9.05 7.50
N ALA A 14 23.14 -10.19 6.82
CA ALA A 14 21.97 -11.02 6.54
C ALA A 14 21.29 -11.54 7.82
N GLN A 15 22.07 -11.93 8.83
CA GLN A 15 21.56 -12.34 10.14
C GLN A 15 20.92 -11.18 10.90
N GLU A 16 21.56 -10.00 10.90
CA GLU A 16 21.00 -8.79 11.53
C GLU A 16 19.68 -8.37 10.89
N LEU A 17 19.57 -8.44 9.56
CA LEU A 17 18.33 -8.12 8.83
C LEU A 17 17.18 -9.06 9.19
N LEU A 18 17.45 -10.35 9.45
CA LEU A 18 16.41 -11.27 9.91
C LEU A 18 15.84 -10.85 11.27
N GLY A 19 16.71 -10.49 12.23
CA GLY A 19 16.26 -9.99 13.54
C GLY A 19 15.48 -8.68 13.43
N ARG A 20 15.92 -7.78 12.55
CA ARG A 20 15.23 -6.51 12.27
C ARG A 20 13.83 -6.71 11.71
N VAL A 21 13.63 -7.64 10.78
CA VAL A 21 12.29 -7.97 10.24
C VAL A 21 11.37 -8.51 11.33
N GLU A 22 11.89 -9.31 12.26
CA GLU A 22 11.09 -9.82 13.39
C GLU A 22 10.69 -8.68 14.35
N GLN A 23 11.59 -7.75 14.64
CA GLN A 23 11.32 -6.58 15.46
C GLN A 23 10.36 -5.59 14.79
N LEU A 24 10.43 -5.41 13.47
CA LEU A 24 9.48 -4.57 12.75
C LEU A 24 8.05 -5.07 12.97
N CYS A 25 7.84 -6.39 12.93
CA CYS A 25 6.53 -6.99 13.10
C CYS A 25 5.97 -6.86 14.52
N SER A 26 6.82 -6.88 15.55
CA SER A 26 6.34 -6.72 16.93
C SER A 26 5.89 -5.29 17.26
N ARG A 27 6.28 -4.31 16.43
CA ARG A 27 5.88 -2.90 16.57
C ARG A 27 4.57 -2.57 15.85
N GLN A 28 4.09 -3.44 14.96
CA GLN A 28 2.86 -3.20 14.20
C GLN A 28 1.63 -3.71 14.94
N THR A 29 0.51 -3.01 14.78
CA THR A 29 -0.78 -3.38 15.36
C THR A 29 -1.46 -4.55 14.64
N GLN A 30 -1.05 -4.82 13.39
CA GLN A 30 -1.59 -5.88 12.54
C GLN A 30 -0.46 -6.77 11.99
N GLU A 31 -0.81 -7.97 11.55
CA GLU A 31 0.12 -8.87 10.90
C GLU A 31 0.55 -8.31 9.53
N VAL A 32 1.86 -8.21 9.30
CA VAL A 32 2.43 -7.73 8.03
C VAL A 32 2.42 -8.85 6.99
N GLU A 33 1.62 -8.69 5.94
CA GLU A 33 1.55 -9.66 4.84
C GLU A 33 2.89 -9.74 4.10
N GLY A 34 3.30 -10.94 3.67
CA GLY A 34 4.53 -11.14 2.91
C GLY A 34 5.80 -11.17 3.77
N ARG A 35 5.71 -10.99 5.09
CA ARG A 35 6.81 -11.20 6.04
C ARG A 35 7.52 -12.53 5.83
N ALA A 36 6.77 -13.63 5.78
CA ALA A 36 7.33 -14.98 5.60
C ALA A 36 8.11 -15.11 4.27
N LYS A 37 7.64 -14.43 3.22
CA LYS A 37 8.31 -14.36 1.91
C LYS A 37 9.64 -13.60 2.02
N LEU A 38 9.66 -12.45 2.69
CA LEU A 38 10.88 -11.67 2.92
C LEU A 38 11.91 -12.46 3.76
N CYS A 39 11.48 -13.06 4.87
CA CYS A 39 12.33 -13.92 5.70
C CYS A 39 12.88 -15.12 4.90
N SER A 40 12.06 -15.72 4.02
CA SER A 40 12.50 -16.86 3.21
C SER A 40 13.57 -16.45 2.20
N LYS A 41 13.43 -15.27 1.56
CA LYS A 41 14.46 -14.71 0.67
C LYS A 41 15.76 -14.41 1.43
N LEU A 42 15.69 -13.77 2.60
CA LEU A 42 16.86 -13.51 3.45
C LEU A 42 17.57 -14.81 3.89
N ARG A 43 16.80 -15.84 4.29
CA ARG A 43 17.37 -17.15 4.64
C ARG A 43 17.99 -17.87 3.45
N ALA A 44 17.41 -17.74 2.26
CA ALA A 44 17.98 -18.31 1.04
C ALA A 44 19.32 -17.65 0.70
N GLU A 45 19.39 -16.32 0.81
CA GLU A 45 20.64 -15.56 0.62
C GLU A 45 21.69 -15.94 1.67
N LEU A 46 21.30 -16.04 2.95
CA LEU A 46 22.20 -16.47 4.01
C LEU A 46 22.77 -17.88 3.75
N LYS A 47 21.92 -18.82 3.35
CA LYS A 47 22.37 -20.18 2.98
C LYS A 47 23.32 -20.17 1.80
N PHE A 48 23.08 -19.32 0.81
CA PHE A 48 23.98 -19.15 -0.33
C PHE A 48 25.34 -18.64 0.12
N LEU A 49 25.39 -17.56 0.91
CA LEU A 49 26.64 -17.00 1.44
C LEU A 49 27.41 -18.01 2.32
N GLN A 50 26.70 -18.80 3.13
CA GLN A 50 27.31 -19.86 3.94
C GLN A 50 27.92 -20.99 3.07
N LYS A 51 27.29 -21.35 1.94
CA LYS A 51 27.85 -22.33 1.00
C LYS A 51 29.11 -21.81 0.32
N VAL A 52 29.16 -20.52 -0.01
CA VAL A 52 30.35 -19.85 -0.54
C VAL A 52 31.46 -19.84 0.51
N GLU A 53 31.14 -19.58 1.78
CA GLU A 53 32.11 -19.60 2.88
C GLU A 53 32.69 -21.00 3.12
N ALA A 54 31.85 -22.02 3.02
CA ALA A 54 32.24 -23.43 3.11
C ALA A 54 33.02 -23.93 1.87
N GLY A 55 33.28 -23.08 0.87
CA GLY A 55 34.01 -23.43 -0.35
C GLY A 55 33.23 -24.34 -1.31
N GLN A 56 31.93 -24.50 -1.11
CA GLN A 56 31.07 -25.37 -1.94
C GLN A 56 30.69 -24.72 -3.28
N VAL A 57 30.88 -23.40 -3.41
CA VAL A 57 30.58 -22.62 -4.62
C VAL A 57 31.73 -21.65 -4.87
N GLN A 58 32.35 -21.71 -6.05
CA GLN A 58 33.36 -20.74 -6.48
C GLN A 58 32.67 -19.54 -7.13
N ILE A 59 32.96 -18.34 -6.63
CA ILE A 59 32.28 -17.11 -7.06
C ILE A 59 33.32 -16.00 -7.28
N LYS A 60 33.15 -15.24 -8.37
CA LYS A 60 33.92 -14.02 -8.66
C LYS A 60 33.65 -12.93 -7.61
N GLU A 61 34.65 -12.12 -7.29
CA GLU A 61 34.52 -11.03 -6.31
C GLU A 61 33.43 -9.99 -6.67
N SER A 62 33.17 -9.79 -7.97
CA SER A 62 32.08 -8.94 -8.48
C SER A 62 30.69 -9.42 -8.06
N HIS A 63 30.46 -10.74 -8.02
CA HIS A 63 29.17 -11.32 -7.60
C HIS A 63 28.94 -11.18 -6.09
N LEU A 64 30.02 -11.17 -5.29
CA LEU A 64 29.94 -10.87 -3.86
C LEU A 64 29.58 -9.40 -3.61
N GLN A 65 29.99 -8.48 -4.47
CA GLN A 65 29.60 -7.07 -4.36
C GLN A 65 28.15 -6.81 -4.83
N SER A 66 27.59 -7.69 -5.65
CA SER A 66 26.24 -7.58 -6.24
C SER A 66 25.25 -8.62 -5.68
N THR A 67 25.32 -8.89 -4.39
CA THR A 67 24.40 -9.82 -3.73
C THR A 67 22.97 -9.25 -3.65
N ASN A 68 21.98 -10.14 -3.63
CA ASN A 68 20.58 -9.74 -3.44
C ASN A 68 20.36 -9.07 -2.09
N LEU A 69 21.29 -9.27 -1.16
CA LEU A 69 21.33 -8.62 0.15
C LEU A 69 21.22 -7.10 0.07
N THR A 70 21.78 -6.46 -0.98
CA THR A 70 21.67 -5.00 -1.18
C THR A 70 20.21 -4.55 -1.34
N HIS A 71 19.44 -5.26 -2.16
CA HIS A 71 18.01 -4.99 -2.35
C HIS A 71 17.20 -5.41 -1.13
N LEU A 72 17.46 -6.57 -0.53
CA LEU A 72 16.75 -7.03 0.67
C LEU A 72 16.95 -6.06 1.85
N LYS A 73 18.17 -5.54 2.03
CA LYS A 73 18.48 -4.48 2.99
C LYS A 73 17.66 -3.22 2.72
N ALA A 74 17.59 -2.79 1.46
CA ALA A 74 16.81 -1.62 1.05
C ALA A 74 15.32 -1.76 1.39
N ILE A 75 14.74 -2.96 1.25
CA ILE A 75 13.34 -3.24 1.62
C ILE A 75 13.15 -3.08 3.14
N VAL A 76 14.02 -3.71 3.94
CA VAL A 76 13.94 -3.65 5.41
C VAL A 76 14.09 -2.22 5.90
N GLU A 77 15.07 -1.47 5.40
CA GLU A 77 15.28 -0.07 5.75
C GLU A 77 14.12 0.83 5.30
N SER A 78 13.47 0.53 4.18
CA SER A 78 12.28 1.26 3.72
C SER A 78 11.11 1.01 4.65
N ALA A 79 10.90 -0.25 5.05
CA ALA A 79 9.80 -0.63 5.93
C ALA A 79 9.97 -0.06 7.36
N GLU A 80 11.19 -0.03 7.89
CA GLU A 80 11.47 0.57 9.20
C GLU A 80 11.33 2.09 9.24
N SER A 81 11.41 2.74 8.07
CA SER A 81 11.28 4.20 7.94
C SER A 81 9.82 4.67 7.87
N LEU A 82 8.85 3.76 7.94
CA LEU A 82 7.43 4.02 7.73
C LEU A 82 6.56 3.51 8.89
N GLU A 83 5.37 4.09 9.01
CA GLU A 83 4.35 3.70 9.97
C GLU A 83 3.26 2.84 9.30
N ASP A 84 2.52 2.07 10.10
CA ASP A 84 1.42 1.21 9.67
C ASP A 84 1.75 0.37 8.42
N VAL A 85 2.85 -0.38 8.49
CA VAL A 85 3.27 -1.27 7.40
C VAL A 85 2.26 -2.41 7.26
N VAL A 86 1.57 -2.45 6.13
CA VAL A 86 0.52 -3.43 5.85
C VAL A 86 1.11 -4.69 5.20
N SER A 87 2.01 -4.51 4.24
CA SER A 87 2.59 -5.63 3.52
C SER A 87 3.97 -5.33 2.95
N VAL A 88 4.75 -6.39 2.72
CA VAL A 88 6.05 -6.35 2.05
C VAL A 88 6.06 -7.35 0.90
N LEU A 89 6.75 -7.01 -0.20
CA LEU A 89 6.81 -7.82 -1.42
C LEU A 89 5.42 -8.23 -1.96
N HIS A 90 4.46 -7.29 -1.86
CA HIS A 90 3.06 -7.49 -2.22
C HIS A 90 2.89 -7.43 -3.74
N VAL A 91 2.01 -8.28 -4.27
CA VAL A 91 1.81 -8.41 -5.71
C VAL A 91 0.45 -7.83 -6.07
N PHE A 92 0.45 -6.70 -6.77
CA PHE A 92 -0.74 -6.12 -7.34
C PHE A 92 -0.96 -6.63 -8.76
N THR A 93 -2.23 -6.78 -9.15
CA THR A 93 -2.63 -7.05 -10.53
C THR A 93 -3.30 -5.80 -11.09
N TYR A 94 -2.97 -5.44 -12.32
CA TYR A 94 -3.53 -4.28 -13.01
C TYR A 94 -3.66 -4.57 -14.51
N GLU A 95 -4.52 -3.82 -15.18
CA GLU A 95 -4.71 -3.89 -16.63
C GLU A 95 -3.76 -2.92 -17.33
N GLY A 96 -2.93 -3.46 -18.22
CA GLY A 96 -1.98 -2.70 -19.04
C GLY A 96 -2.67 -1.94 -20.19
N PRO A 97 -1.91 -1.18 -21.00
CA PRO A 97 -2.44 -0.35 -22.10
C PRO A 97 -3.27 -1.10 -23.16
N GLY A 98 -3.13 -2.43 -23.25
CA GLY A 98 -3.90 -3.30 -24.16
C GLY A 98 -4.96 -4.17 -23.48
N GLY A 99 -5.36 -3.86 -22.24
CA GLY A 99 -6.31 -4.67 -21.46
C GLY A 99 -5.75 -6.02 -20.97
N GLN A 100 -4.45 -6.29 -21.23
CA GLN A 100 -3.77 -7.47 -20.72
C GLN A 100 -3.53 -7.33 -19.22
N LYS A 101 -3.78 -8.41 -18.47
CA LYS A 101 -3.48 -8.46 -17.04
C LYS A 101 -1.98 -8.53 -16.83
N GLN A 102 -1.46 -7.57 -16.08
CA GLN A 102 -0.06 -7.47 -15.66
C GLN A 102 0.02 -7.54 -14.14
N THR A 103 1.19 -7.94 -13.63
CA THR A 103 1.46 -7.96 -12.20
C THR A 103 2.60 -7.00 -11.86
N LEU A 104 2.49 -6.38 -10.69
CA LEU A 104 3.47 -5.43 -10.17
C LEU A 104 3.82 -5.81 -8.74
N VAL A 105 5.11 -5.95 -8.45
CA VAL A 105 5.58 -6.18 -7.09
C VAL A 105 5.95 -4.86 -6.45
N VAL A 106 5.20 -4.49 -5.42
CA VAL A 106 5.48 -3.35 -4.54
C VAL A 106 6.27 -3.86 -3.34
N ASP A 107 7.42 -3.24 -3.07
CA ASP A 107 8.36 -3.78 -2.10
C ASP A 107 7.87 -3.55 -0.66
N VAL A 108 7.28 -2.38 -0.39
CA VAL A 108 6.64 -2.06 0.90
C VAL A 108 5.34 -1.29 0.66
N VAL A 109 4.27 -1.70 1.33
CA VAL A 109 2.98 -0.99 1.40
C VAL A 109 2.76 -0.55 2.84
N ALA A 110 2.62 0.75 3.06
CA ALA A 110 2.56 1.37 4.39
C ALA A 110 1.43 2.40 4.49
N ASN A 111 1.30 3.02 5.67
CA ASN A 111 0.29 4.03 5.99
C ASN A 111 -1.14 3.55 5.64
N GLY A 112 -1.47 2.33 6.06
CA GLY A 112 -2.78 1.71 5.80
C GLY A 112 -3.07 1.43 4.32
N GLY A 113 -2.03 1.33 3.48
CA GLY A 113 -2.16 1.06 2.05
C GLY A 113 -1.95 2.26 1.14
N HIS A 114 -1.92 3.47 1.70
CA HIS A 114 -1.83 4.71 0.92
C HIS A 114 -0.42 5.08 0.49
N THR A 115 0.61 4.31 0.87
CA THR A 115 1.98 4.56 0.44
C THR A 115 2.59 3.28 -0.10
N TRP A 116 3.08 3.35 -1.34
CA TRP A 116 3.75 2.26 -2.04
C TRP A 116 5.21 2.63 -2.24
N VAL A 117 6.11 1.74 -1.85
CA VAL A 117 7.55 1.95 -1.99
C VAL A 117 8.15 0.95 -2.96
N LYS A 118 8.96 1.46 -3.88
CA LYS A 118 9.93 0.69 -4.66
C LYS A 118 11.33 0.90 -4.09
N ALA A 119 11.94 -0.16 -3.56
CA ALA A 119 13.27 -0.12 -2.99
C ALA A 119 14.32 -0.48 -4.06
N ILE A 120 15.22 0.44 -4.37
CA ILE A 120 16.19 0.33 -5.45
C ILE A 120 17.61 0.30 -4.87
N GLY A 121 18.22 -0.89 -4.93
CA GLY A 121 19.60 -1.12 -4.51
C GLY A 121 20.62 -1.04 -5.65
N ARG A 122 20.22 -0.75 -6.89
CA ARG A 122 21.13 -0.65 -8.03
C ARG A 122 21.91 0.68 -8.01
N LYS A 123 23.14 0.68 -8.53
CA LYS A 123 24.01 1.87 -8.63
C LYS A 123 23.43 2.90 -9.59
N ALA A 124 23.49 4.19 -9.25
CA ALA A 124 22.98 5.30 -10.05
C ALA A 124 23.43 5.28 -11.53
N GLU A 125 24.70 4.96 -11.77
CA GLU A 125 25.29 4.91 -13.13
C GLU A 125 24.66 3.82 -14.00
N ALA A 126 24.50 2.62 -13.46
CA ALA A 126 23.84 1.52 -14.17
C ALA A 126 22.40 1.87 -14.52
N LEU A 127 21.69 2.51 -13.58
CA LEU A 127 20.32 2.97 -13.79
C LEU A 127 20.23 4.05 -14.89
N HIS A 128 21.19 4.99 -14.91
CA HIS A 128 21.24 6.05 -15.91
C HIS A 128 21.55 5.49 -17.30
N ASN A 129 22.52 4.58 -17.42
CA ASN A 129 22.88 3.95 -18.69
C ASN A 129 21.69 3.20 -19.31
N ILE A 130 20.96 2.42 -18.51
CA ILE A 130 19.74 1.73 -18.96
C ILE A 130 18.69 2.75 -19.44
N TRP A 131 18.52 3.86 -18.73
CA TRP A 131 17.56 4.90 -19.14
C TRP A 131 17.94 5.58 -20.46
N GLN A 132 19.23 5.71 -20.76
CA GLN A 132 19.74 6.22 -22.04
C GLN A 132 19.67 5.21 -23.19
N GLY A 133 19.11 4.02 -22.97
CA GLY A 133 19.05 2.96 -23.98
C GLY A 133 20.35 2.16 -24.12
N ARG A 134 21.33 2.36 -23.22
CA ARG A 134 22.60 1.60 -23.16
C ARG A 134 22.49 0.39 -22.22
N GLY A 135 21.27 -0.09 -21.98
CA GLY A 135 21.01 -1.30 -21.19
C GLY A 135 21.11 -2.57 -22.02
N GLN A 136 21.04 -3.72 -21.37
CA GLN A 136 20.96 -5.00 -22.08
C GLN A 136 19.55 -5.22 -22.63
N TYR A 137 19.42 -6.09 -23.63
CA TYR A 137 18.11 -6.48 -24.16
C TYR A 137 17.22 -7.03 -23.04
N GLY A 138 16.02 -6.46 -22.88
CA GLY A 138 15.08 -6.82 -21.80
C GLY A 138 15.17 -5.94 -20.54
N ASP A 139 16.16 -5.06 -20.42
CA ASP A 139 16.26 -4.15 -19.27
C ASP A 139 15.12 -3.11 -19.28
N LYS A 140 14.26 -3.16 -18.25
CA LYS A 140 13.23 -2.15 -18.04
C LYS A 140 13.79 -0.98 -17.24
N SER A 141 13.83 0.20 -17.85
CA SER A 141 14.27 1.43 -17.17
C SER A 141 13.41 1.76 -15.95
N VAL A 142 14.00 2.45 -14.98
CA VAL A 142 13.30 2.88 -13.75
C VAL A 142 12.10 3.78 -14.08
N VAL A 143 12.21 4.60 -15.12
CA VAL A 143 11.11 5.46 -15.57
C VAL A 143 9.95 4.63 -16.13
N ARG A 144 10.21 3.59 -16.91
CA ARG A 144 9.17 2.65 -17.37
C ARG A 144 8.55 1.87 -16.20
N GLN A 145 9.33 1.49 -15.19
CA GLN A 145 8.77 0.89 -13.97
C GLN A 145 7.87 1.89 -13.22
N ALA A 146 8.26 3.16 -13.17
CA ALA A 146 7.44 4.21 -12.59
C ALA A 146 6.09 4.39 -13.30
N GLU A 147 6.05 4.26 -14.63
CA GLU A 147 4.80 4.29 -15.41
C GLU A 147 3.86 3.16 -14.96
N ASP A 148 4.36 1.93 -14.83
CA ASP A 148 3.58 0.80 -14.33
C ASP A 148 3.02 1.06 -12.92
N PHE A 149 3.83 1.64 -12.03
CA PHE A 149 3.41 1.97 -10.66
C PHE A 149 2.27 2.98 -10.66
N VAL A 150 2.37 4.04 -11.47
CA VAL A 150 1.33 5.06 -11.60
C VAL A 150 0.06 4.48 -12.22
N GLN A 151 0.18 3.59 -13.20
CA GLN A 151 -0.97 2.92 -13.80
C GLN A 151 -1.65 1.97 -12.82
N ALA A 152 -0.88 1.16 -12.10
CA ALA A 152 -1.40 0.21 -11.11
C ALA A 152 -2.06 0.94 -9.93
N SER A 153 -1.48 2.04 -9.43
CA SER A 153 -2.02 2.77 -8.28
C SER A 153 -3.40 3.39 -8.57
N ARG A 154 -3.64 3.82 -9.81
CA ARG A 154 -4.96 4.33 -10.26
C ARG A 154 -6.05 3.27 -10.26
N GLN A 155 -5.69 2.00 -10.41
CA GLN A 155 -6.63 0.87 -10.42
C GLN A 155 -6.82 0.24 -9.03
N GLN A 156 -5.97 0.60 -8.07
CA GLN A 156 -5.99 0.10 -6.69
C GLN A 156 -6.18 1.25 -5.68
N PRO A 157 -7.25 2.05 -5.78
CA PRO A 157 -7.47 3.16 -4.86
C PRO A 157 -7.76 2.63 -3.44
N VAL A 158 -7.15 3.27 -2.45
CA VAL A 158 -7.42 3.03 -1.03
C VAL A 158 -8.28 4.18 -0.54
N GLN A 159 -9.47 3.86 -0.03
CA GLN A 159 -10.45 4.87 0.41
C GLN A 159 -10.72 5.95 -0.67
N TYR A 160 -10.81 5.55 -1.93
CA TYR A 160 -11.00 6.43 -3.08
C TYR A 160 -9.82 7.36 -3.42
N SER A 161 -8.67 7.21 -2.75
CA SER A 161 -7.44 7.92 -3.05
C SER A 161 -6.41 6.98 -3.68
N ASN A 162 -5.66 7.48 -4.66
CA ASN A 162 -4.58 6.70 -5.25
C ASN A 162 -3.41 6.64 -4.25
N PRO A 163 -2.78 5.47 -4.05
CA PRO A 163 -1.60 5.38 -3.21
C PRO A 163 -0.47 6.30 -3.70
N HIS A 164 0.16 6.98 -2.75
CA HIS A 164 1.35 7.78 -3.00
C HIS A 164 2.55 6.86 -3.25
N ILE A 165 3.30 7.12 -4.33
CA ILE A 165 4.39 6.25 -4.76
C ILE A 165 5.72 6.89 -4.39
N ILE A 166 6.60 6.10 -3.75
CA ILE A 166 7.94 6.49 -3.35
C ILE A 166 8.95 5.55 -4.00
N PHE A 167 9.93 6.10 -4.72
CA PHE A 167 11.08 5.35 -5.22
C PHE A 167 12.28 5.67 -4.31
N ALA A 168 12.74 4.65 -3.59
CA ALA A 168 13.80 4.76 -2.60
C ALA A 168 15.11 4.20 -3.12
N PHE A 169 16.05 5.10 -3.41
CA PHE A 169 17.38 4.77 -3.94
C PHE A 169 18.40 4.70 -2.81
N TYR A 170 19.06 3.56 -2.65
CA TYR A 170 20.07 3.33 -1.61
C TYR A 170 21.50 3.44 -2.10
N ASN A 171 21.70 3.47 -3.43
CA ASN A 171 23.01 3.63 -4.08
C ASN A 171 22.99 4.79 -5.11
N GLY A 172 22.20 5.81 -4.77
CA GLY A 172 22.04 7.07 -5.50
C GLY A 172 21.15 7.00 -6.75
N VAL A 173 20.75 8.17 -7.24
CA VAL A 173 20.00 8.37 -8.49
C VAL A 173 20.50 9.62 -9.20
N SER A 174 20.61 9.58 -10.52
CA SER A 174 21.02 10.77 -11.29
C SER A 174 19.98 11.90 -11.19
N SER A 175 20.42 13.16 -11.09
CA SER A 175 19.51 14.32 -11.02
C SER A 175 18.44 14.32 -12.11
N PRO A 176 18.75 14.11 -13.40
CA PRO A 176 17.74 14.16 -14.45
C PRO A 176 16.70 13.02 -14.32
N MET A 177 17.09 11.85 -13.80
CA MET A 177 16.14 10.78 -13.50
C MET A 177 15.25 11.14 -12.31
N ALA A 178 15.81 11.73 -11.26
CA ALA A 178 15.05 12.15 -10.09
C ALA A 178 14.00 13.20 -10.47
N ASP A 179 14.37 14.16 -11.31
CA ASP A 179 13.47 15.19 -11.82
C ASP A 179 12.37 14.58 -12.68
N ARG A 180 12.72 13.65 -13.58
CA ARG A 180 11.73 12.94 -14.39
C ARG A 180 10.71 12.15 -13.55
N LEU A 181 11.15 11.49 -12.49
CA LEU A 181 10.25 10.76 -11.58
C LEU A 181 9.31 11.71 -10.82
N ARG A 182 9.82 12.89 -10.40
CA ARG A 182 9.00 13.92 -9.75
C ARG A 182 7.94 14.50 -10.68
N GLU A 183 8.28 14.73 -11.95
CA GLU A 183 7.31 15.17 -12.97
C GLU A 183 6.14 14.19 -13.13
N MET A 184 6.40 12.89 -12.92
CA MET A 184 5.36 11.85 -12.95
C MET A 184 4.53 11.77 -11.66
N GLY A 185 4.82 12.61 -10.65
CA GLY A 185 4.16 12.60 -9.35
C GLY A 185 4.71 11.55 -8.37
N ILE A 186 5.93 11.03 -8.62
CA ILE A 186 6.60 10.06 -7.73
C ILE A 186 7.59 10.78 -6.82
N SER A 187 7.52 10.46 -5.54
CA SER A 187 8.51 10.95 -4.56
C SER A 187 9.80 10.15 -4.67
N VAL A 188 10.94 10.84 -4.73
CA VAL A 188 12.27 10.24 -4.84
C VAL A 188 13.01 10.39 -3.51
N ARG A 189 13.48 9.28 -2.94
CA ARG A 189 14.31 9.21 -1.71
C ARG A 189 15.71 8.72 -2.05
N GLY A 190 16.72 9.22 -1.35
CA GLY A 190 18.12 8.82 -1.50
C GLY A 190 19.02 9.97 -1.94
N ASP A 191 20.27 9.63 -2.22
CA ASP A 191 21.27 10.59 -2.70
C ASP A 191 21.09 10.86 -4.20
N ILE A 192 20.96 12.13 -4.55
CA ILE A 192 20.83 12.59 -5.94
C ILE A 192 22.22 13.02 -6.39
N VAL A 193 22.72 12.37 -7.43
CA VAL A 193 24.08 12.56 -7.96
C VAL A 193 24.07 13.38 -9.24
N ALA A 194 25.10 14.20 -9.42
CA ALA A 194 25.25 15.04 -10.59
C ALA A 194 25.51 14.21 -11.87
N VAL A 195 25.21 14.82 -13.01
CA VAL A 195 25.50 14.26 -14.33
C VAL A 195 26.28 15.29 -15.13
N ASN A 196 27.45 14.89 -15.63
CA ASN A 196 28.31 15.74 -16.43
C ASN A 196 28.11 15.38 -17.92
N SER A 197 28.04 16.39 -18.78
CA SER A 197 28.04 16.20 -20.24
C SER A 197 29.49 16.09 -20.72
N VAL A 198 29.81 14.99 -21.39
CA VAL A 198 31.10 14.79 -22.05
C VAL A 198 30.88 15.06 -23.52
N VAL A 199 31.47 16.15 -24.02
CA VAL A 199 31.57 16.40 -25.46
C VAL A 199 32.71 15.52 -25.98
N GLY A 200 32.44 14.71 -27.00
CA GLY A 200 33.38 13.71 -27.51
C GLY A 200 34.71 14.33 -27.91
N ALA A 201 35.77 14.01 -27.15
CA ALA A 201 37.13 14.09 -27.65
C ALA A 201 37.57 12.65 -27.92
N GLU A 202 37.92 12.39 -29.17
CA GLU A 202 38.38 11.13 -29.75
C GLU A 202 39.10 10.22 -28.73
N GLU A 203 38.48 9.10 -28.35
CA GLU A 203 39.19 8.02 -27.67
C GLU A 203 40.08 7.29 -28.68
N THR A 204 41.36 7.66 -28.71
CA THR A 204 42.39 6.80 -29.31
C THR A 204 42.36 5.45 -28.61
N ALA A 205 41.98 4.41 -29.36
CA ALA A 205 41.91 3.03 -28.93
C ALA A 205 43.15 2.60 -28.14
N LYS A 206 42.94 2.26 -26.86
CA LYS A 206 43.74 1.24 -26.18
C LYS A 206 42.81 0.07 -25.90
N VAL A 207 42.94 -0.95 -26.74
CA VAL A 207 42.39 -2.29 -26.51
C VAL A 207 42.97 -2.80 -25.19
N GLY A 208 42.12 -2.90 -24.17
CA GLY A 208 42.34 -3.70 -22.98
C GLY A 208 41.14 -4.63 -22.86
N ASP A 209 41.38 -5.92 -23.06
CA ASP A 209 40.42 -6.99 -22.82
C ASP A 209 39.80 -6.85 -21.42
N ASP A 210 38.47 -6.78 -21.34
CA ASP A 210 37.69 -7.19 -20.17
C ASP A 210 36.31 -7.64 -20.66
N GLU A 211 36.23 -8.90 -21.09
CA GLU A 211 34.97 -9.62 -21.26
C GLU A 211 34.38 -9.96 -19.89
N GLU A 212 33.32 -9.26 -19.45
CA GLU A 212 32.42 -9.77 -18.42
C GLU A 212 31.00 -9.94 -18.99
N SER A 213 30.80 -11.13 -19.56
CA SER A 213 29.50 -11.78 -19.75
C SER A 213 28.89 -12.12 -18.39
N ASP A 214 27.70 -11.60 -18.09
CA ASP A 214 26.81 -12.13 -17.05
C ASP A 214 25.57 -12.74 -17.71
N SER A 215 25.30 -14.00 -17.39
CA SER A 215 24.25 -14.83 -17.99
C SER A 215 23.44 -15.58 -16.92
N SER A 216 22.20 -15.92 -17.31
CA SER A 216 21.20 -16.81 -16.69
C SER A 216 20.17 -16.14 -15.75
N TYR A 217 18.86 -16.34 -15.89
CA TYR A 217 18.10 -17.48 -16.44
C TYR A 217 16.87 -17.06 -17.29
N GLY A 218 16.56 -17.85 -18.34
CA GLY A 218 15.31 -17.87 -19.16
C GLY A 218 14.12 -18.49 -18.40
N GLU A 219 12.91 -18.69 -18.95
CA GLU A 219 12.39 -18.95 -20.31
C GLU A 219 10.99 -18.24 -20.46
N GLU A 220 10.31 -18.06 -21.61
CA GLU A 220 9.97 -18.98 -22.71
C GLU A 220 9.78 -18.29 -24.08
N ALA A 221 9.80 -19.16 -25.10
CA ALA A 221 9.87 -18.94 -26.54
C ALA A 221 8.59 -18.41 -27.21
N ASP A 222 8.75 -17.73 -28.35
CA ASP A 222 8.17 -18.25 -29.59
C ASP A 222 8.86 -17.69 -30.85
N SER A 223 9.01 -18.59 -31.83
CA SER A 223 9.67 -18.40 -33.11
C SER A 223 8.77 -17.70 -34.13
N ASN A 224 9.30 -16.73 -34.88
CA ASN A 224 9.24 -16.74 -36.36
C ASN A 224 10.13 -15.63 -36.95
N GLY A 225 11.08 -16.05 -37.79
CA GLY A 225 12.04 -15.17 -38.46
C GLY A 225 11.50 -14.48 -39.71
N SER A 226 12.19 -13.42 -40.11
CA SER A 226 12.37 -12.98 -41.51
C SER A 226 13.23 -11.71 -41.57
N THR A 227 14.46 -11.88 -42.05
CA THR A 227 15.15 -11.09 -43.09
C THR A 227 15.45 -9.59 -42.89
N ASP A 228 16.76 -9.33 -42.87
CA ASP A 228 17.55 -8.16 -43.27
C ASP A 228 16.84 -6.95 -43.89
N CYS A 229 17.21 -5.76 -43.40
CA CYS A 229 17.48 -4.61 -44.24
C CYS A 229 18.51 -3.68 -43.57
N ASP A 230 19.69 -3.60 -44.19
CA ASP A 230 20.68 -2.56 -43.97
C ASP A 230 20.06 -1.18 -44.26
N SER A 231 20.23 -0.24 -43.33
CA SER A 231 20.07 1.17 -43.63
C SER A 231 21.14 1.95 -42.86
N ASP A 232 22.17 2.35 -43.60
CA ASP A 232 23.06 3.46 -43.26
C ASP A 232 22.23 4.69 -42.86
N GLY A 233 22.61 5.36 -41.77
CA GLY A 233 21.92 6.55 -41.28
C GLY A 233 22.67 7.28 -40.17
N ASP A 234 23.43 8.29 -40.59
CA ASP A 234 23.87 9.51 -39.87
C ASP A 234 24.37 9.38 -38.41
N ASP A 235 25.70 9.49 -38.27
CA ASP A 235 26.39 9.90 -37.05
C ASP A 235 25.96 11.32 -36.62
N LEU A 236 24.86 11.42 -35.88
CA LEU A 236 24.53 12.59 -35.09
C LEU A 236 25.29 12.52 -33.77
N ASP A 237 26.17 13.50 -33.52
CA ASP A 237 26.93 13.71 -32.27
C ASP A 237 26.14 13.33 -31.01
N VAL A 238 26.34 12.10 -30.52
CA VAL A 238 25.72 11.62 -29.29
C VAL A 238 26.45 12.27 -28.12
N VAL A 239 25.88 13.32 -27.54
CA VAL A 239 26.40 13.90 -26.28
C VAL A 239 26.34 12.82 -25.20
N HIS A 240 27.50 12.31 -24.79
CA HIS A 240 27.60 11.27 -23.77
C HIS A 240 27.51 11.91 -22.38
N THR A 241 26.48 11.58 -21.60
CA THR A 241 26.44 12.00 -20.19
C THR A 241 27.01 10.92 -19.28
N LYS A 242 27.75 11.33 -18.25
CA LYS A 242 28.37 10.43 -17.26
C LYS A 242 27.94 10.84 -15.85
N VAL A 243 27.54 9.85 -15.04
CA VAL A 243 27.13 10.07 -13.65
C VAL A 243 28.37 10.32 -12.78
N ASP A 244 28.40 11.46 -12.10
CA ASP A 244 29.43 11.77 -11.11
C ASP A 244 28.96 11.37 -9.71
N ARG A 245 29.39 10.20 -9.26
CA ARG A 245 29.00 9.64 -7.95
C ARG A 245 29.62 10.41 -6.77
N GLY A 246 30.68 11.17 -6.99
CA GLY A 246 31.34 11.94 -5.93
C GLY A 246 30.58 13.22 -5.58
N THR A 247 29.74 13.70 -6.50
CA THR A 247 29.03 14.98 -6.36
C THR A 247 27.56 14.74 -6.05
N ILE A 248 27.24 14.71 -4.75
CA ILE A 248 25.84 14.65 -4.27
C ILE A 248 25.23 16.05 -4.35
N VAL A 249 24.24 16.20 -5.22
CA VAL A 249 23.50 17.46 -5.46
C VAL A 249 22.46 17.67 -4.36
N ALA A 250 21.83 16.61 -3.89
CA ALA A 250 20.88 16.64 -2.78
C ALA A 250 20.78 15.26 -2.11
N SER A 251 20.54 15.20 -0.81
CA SER A 251 20.18 13.96 -0.11
C SER A 251 18.78 14.11 0.47
N VAL A 252 17.87 13.22 0.05
CA VAL A 252 16.47 13.25 0.48
C VAL A 252 16.23 12.08 1.42
N ALA A 253 15.91 12.34 2.68
CA ALA A 253 15.55 11.31 3.67
C ALA A 253 14.11 10.80 3.47
N PHE A 254 13.72 9.69 4.12
CA PHE A 254 12.29 9.35 4.19
C PHE A 254 11.54 10.44 4.97
N PRO A 255 10.40 10.93 4.48
CA PRO A 255 9.50 11.72 5.31
C PRO A 255 9.06 10.85 6.48
N ARG A 256 9.18 11.35 7.72
CA ARG A 256 8.57 10.68 8.88
C ARG A 256 7.05 10.70 8.76
N ASP A 257 6.51 11.80 8.23
CA ASP A 257 5.09 11.98 7.94
C ASP A 257 4.88 12.03 6.42
N VAL A 258 4.64 10.87 5.80
CA VAL A 258 4.19 10.84 4.40
C VAL A 258 2.77 11.39 4.37
N LYS A 259 2.56 12.53 3.71
CA LYS A 259 1.23 13.12 3.55
C LYS A 259 0.34 12.16 2.75
N VAL A 260 -0.50 11.42 3.47
CA VAL A 260 -1.52 10.57 2.87
C VAL A 260 -2.77 11.41 2.60
N ASP A 261 -3.25 11.40 1.37
CA ASP A 261 -4.55 12.00 1.04
C ASP A 261 -5.67 11.09 1.52
N VAL A 262 -6.08 11.27 2.79
CA VAL A 262 -7.14 10.47 3.40
C VAL A 262 -8.50 11.00 2.94
N CYS A 263 -9.42 10.10 2.61
CA CYS A 263 -10.79 10.45 2.27
C CYS A 263 -11.43 11.34 3.34
N LYS A 264 -11.93 12.52 2.93
CA LYS A 264 -12.56 13.49 3.84
C LYS A 264 -14.08 13.34 3.95
N ARG A 265 -14.66 12.33 3.30
CA ARG A 265 -16.11 12.11 3.27
C ARG A 265 -16.45 10.78 3.89
N VAL A 266 -17.47 10.78 4.73
CA VAL A 266 -17.95 9.60 5.43
C VAL A 266 -19.44 9.44 5.21
N ASN A 267 -19.87 8.23 4.89
CA ASN A 267 -21.27 7.86 4.80
C ASN A 267 -21.64 6.99 5.99
N LEU A 268 -22.63 7.38 6.78
CA LEU A 268 -23.04 6.65 7.98
C LEU A 268 -24.16 5.67 7.64
N ASP A 269 -23.89 4.38 7.84
CA ASP A 269 -24.92 3.33 7.83
C ASP A 269 -25.84 3.47 9.05
N ILE A 270 -27.05 2.90 8.95
CA ILE A 270 -28.02 2.81 10.06
C ILE A 270 -27.36 2.19 11.30
N THR A 271 -26.56 1.15 11.11
CA THR A 271 -25.87 0.48 12.21
C THR A 271 -24.88 1.40 12.94
N THR A 272 -24.24 2.33 12.21
CA THR A 272 -23.38 3.37 12.78
C THR A 272 -24.20 4.45 13.47
N LEU A 273 -25.30 4.91 12.87
CA LEU A 273 -26.20 5.88 13.50
C LEU A 273 -26.71 5.36 14.86
N ILE A 274 -27.16 4.10 14.91
CA ILE A 274 -27.61 3.43 16.13
C ILE A 274 -26.48 3.33 17.15
N THR A 275 -25.32 2.81 16.73
CA THR A 275 -24.18 2.61 17.63
C THR A 275 -23.69 3.94 18.19
N TYR A 276 -23.63 4.98 17.36
CA TYR A 276 -23.16 6.29 17.79
C TYR A 276 -24.08 6.93 18.82
N VAL A 277 -25.38 6.67 18.83
CA VAL A 277 -26.30 7.30 19.81
C VAL A 277 -26.67 6.39 20.98
N SER A 278 -26.33 5.11 20.89
CA SER A 278 -26.65 4.08 21.89
C SER A 278 -26.26 4.50 23.30
N SER A 279 -27.14 4.19 24.27
CA SER A 279 -26.85 4.35 25.70
C SER A 279 -25.61 3.54 26.13
N LEU A 280 -25.41 2.34 25.56
CA LEU A 280 -24.23 1.52 25.83
C LEU A 280 -22.94 2.30 25.52
N SER A 281 -22.86 2.89 24.33
CA SER A 281 -21.71 3.66 23.86
C SER A 281 -21.42 4.93 24.68
N HIS A 282 -22.36 5.33 25.53
CA HIS A 282 -22.26 6.50 26.42
C HIS A 282 -22.04 6.11 27.89
N GLY A 283 -21.59 4.88 28.14
CA GLY A 283 -21.19 4.43 29.48
C GLY A 283 -22.24 3.64 30.25
N ASN A 284 -23.48 3.55 29.76
CA ASN A 284 -24.54 2.74 30.39
C ASN A 284 -24.42 1.25 30.05
N CYS A 285 -23.22 0.70 30.23
CA CYS A 285 -22.88 -0.68 29.91
C CYS A 285 -22.73 -1.58 31.15
N HIS A 286 -23.12 -1.11 32.34
CA HIS A 286 -23.04 -1.87 33.61
C HIS A 286 -24.36 -2.55 33.99
N PHE A 287 -25.03 -3.13 32.99
CA PHE A 287 -26.30 -3.82 33.15
C PHE A 287 -26.25 -5.23 32.55
N THR A 288 -27.01 -6.13 33.17
CA THR A 288 -27.42 -7.41 32.60
C THR A 288 -28.85 -7.28 32.09
N PHE A 289 -29.02 -7.37 30.77
CA PHE A 289 -30.31 -7.30 30.11
C PHE A 289 -30.96 -8.69 30.01
N LYS A 290 -32.29 -8.73 29.84
CA LYS A 290 -33.01 -9.98 29.58
C LYS A 290 -32.58 -10.61 28.27
N GLU A 291 -32.31 -9.80 27.25
CA GLU A 291 -31.79 -10.25 25.98
C GLU A 291 -30.27 -10.48 26.06
N GLN A 292 -29.84 -11.73 25.88
CA GLN A 292 -28.42 -12.12 25.95
C GLN A 292 -27.52 -11.28 25.04
N VAL A 293 -27.97 -10.98 23.82
CA VAL A 293 -27.20 -10.17 22.84
C VAL A 293 -26.90 -8.76 23.38
N LEU A 294 -27.81 -8.16 24.15
CA LEU A 294 -27.57 -6.83 24.74
C LEU A 294 -26.56 -6.90 25.89
N THR A 295 -26.64 -7.95 26.69
CA THR A 295 -25.65 -8.24 27.75
C THR A 295 -24.25 -8.47 27.16
N GLU A 296 -24.15 -9.19 26.05
CA GLU A 296 -22.90 -9.39 25.33
C GLU A 296 -22.34 -8.08 24.77
N GLN A 297 -23.17 -7.23 24.15
CA GLN A 297 -22.74 -5.92 23.66
C GLN A 297 -22.31 -4.98 24.79
N ALA A 298 -22.99 -5.00 25.94
CA ALA A 298 -22.58 -4.25 27.12
C ALA A 298 -21.22 -4.74 27.65
N ALA A 299 -20.99 -6.06 27.69
CA ALA A 299 -19.69 -6.62 28.06
C ALA A 299 -18.58 -6.22 27.07
N GLN A 300 -18.87 -6.23 25.77
CA GLN A 300 -17.93 -5.75 24.75
C GLN A 300 -17.61 -4.27 24.93
N GLU A 301 -18.59 -3.42 25.25
CA GLU A 301 -18.33 -1.99 25.48
C GLU A 301 -17.45 -1.72 26.70
N ARG A 302 -17.57 -2.55 27.74
CA ARG A 302 -16.67 -2.49 28.92
C ARG A 302 -15.24 -2.90 28.58
N GLN A 303 -15.05 -3.82 27.63
CA GLN A 303 -13.73 -4.26 27.17
C GLN A 303 -13.12 -3.25 26.20
N GLU A 304 -13.91 -2.76 25.26
CA GLU A 304 -13.47 -1.85 24.21
C GLU A 304 -14.58 -0.86 23.87
N LYS A 305 -14.35 0.41 24.23
CA LYS A 305 -15.28 1.51 23.96
C LYS A 305 -15.31 1.82 22.47
N VAL A 306 -16.50 1.80 21.88
CA VAL A 306 -16.66 2.05 20.45
C VAL A 306 -16.64 3.53 20.11
N LEU A 307 -17.22 4.38 20.96
CA LEU A 307 -17.46 5.80 20.65
C LEU A 307 -16.17 6.57 20.31
N PRO A 308 -15.05 6.47 21.06
CA PRO A 308 -13.82 7.19 20.73
C PRO A 308 -13.29 6.85 19.34
N LYS A 309 -13.39 5.58 18.91
CA LYS A 309 -12.96 5.14 17.57
C LYS A 309 -13.83 5.73 16.47
N LEU A 310 -15.14 5.86 16.71
CA LEU A 310 -16.05 6.50 15.77
C LEU A 310 -15.74 7.99 15.64
N GLU A 311 -15.51 8.67 16.76
CA GLU A 311 -15.21 10.10 16.79
C GLU A 311 -13.86 10.43 16.13
N GLU A 312 -12.81 9.67 16.44
CA GLU A 312 -11.50 9.77 15.80
C GLU A 312 -11.61 9.63 14.29
N PHE A 313 -12.35 8.61 13.81
CA PHE A 313 -12.52 8.41 12.38
C PHE A 313 -13.35 9.53 11.72
N MET A 314 -14.35 10.08 12.41
CA MET A 314 -15.20 11.16 11.86
C MET A 314 -14.56 12.55 11.96
N GLN A 315 -13.50 12.71 12.75
CA GLN A 315 -12.90 14.01 13.03
C GLN A 315 -12.41 14.71 11.75
N GLY A 316 -12.85 15.96 11.55
CA GLY A 316 -12.46 16.78 10.40
C GLY A 316 -13.03 16.32 9.06
N LYS A 317 -13.99 15.39 9.05
CA LYS A 317 -14.63 14.87 7.83
C LYS A 317 -16.04 15.41 7.64
N GLU A 318 -16.47 15.48 6.38
CA GLU A 318 -17.86 15.74 6.01
C GLU A 318 -18.67 14.45 6.22
N LEU A 319 -19.77 14.56 6.98
CA LEU A 319 -20.61 13.43 7.35
C LEU A 319 -21.89 13.42 6.51
N PHE A 320 -22.15 12.28 5.87
CA PHE A 320 -23.29 12.05 5.00
C PHE A 320 -24.12 10.87 5.51
N ALA A 321 -25.41 10.88 5.18
CA ALA A 321 -26.26 9.70 5.25
C ALA A 321 -27.29 9.78 4.12
N CYS A 322 -27.60 8.66 3.49
CA CYS A 322 -28.67 8.61 2.49
C CYS A 322 -30.05 8.72 3.17
N GLN A 323 -31.04 9.19 2.43
CA GLN A 323 -32.39 9.44 2.92
C GLN A 323 -33.00 8.17 3.52
N SER A 324 -32.89 7.03 2.82
CA SER A 324 -33.36 5.74 3.33
C SER A 324 -32.72 5.36 4.67
N ALA A 325 -31.43 5.62 4.87
CA ALA A 325 -30.76 5.33 6.13
C ALA A 325 -31.31 6.17 7.28
N VAL A 326 -31.53 7.47 7.05
CA VAL A 326 -32.05 8.38 8.07
C VAL A 326 -33.49 8.04 8.44
N ASP A 327 -34.32 7.72 7.45
CA ASP A 327 -35.73 7.39 7.67
C ASP A 327 -35.86 6.06 8.43
N ASP A 328 -35.12 5.02 8.03
CA ASP A 328 -35.06 3.76 8.76
C ASP A 328 -34.53 3.93 10.20
N PHE A 329 -33.49 4.76 10.37
CA PHE A 329 -32.94 5.06 11.69
C PHE A 329 -33.96 5.75 12.60
N ARG A 330 -34.71 6.73 12.08
CA ARG A 330 -35.78 7.42 12.82
C ARG A 330 -36.87 6.45 13.27
N VAL A 331 -37.32 5.55 12.38
CA VAL A 331 -38.33 4.53 12.73
C VAL A 331 -37.85 3.65 13.88
N ILE A 332 -36.59 3.21 13.84
CA ILE A 332 -35.99 2.38 14.90
C ILE A 332 -35.90 3.18 16.22
N LEU A 333 -35.44 4.42 16.14
CA LEU A 333 -35.27 5.31 17.29
C LEU A 333 -36.61 5.68 17.95
N ASP A 334 -37.66 5.89 17.16
CA ASP A 334 -38.99 6.20 17.69
C ASP A 334 -39.61 4.99 18.40
N THR A 335 -39.33 3.78 17.89
CA THR A 335 -39.84 2.52 18.43
C THR A 335 -39.10 2.07 19.69
N LEU A 336 -37.77 2.24 19.73
CA LEU A 336 -36.91 1.63 20.76
C LEU A 336 -36.12 2.63 21.62
N GLY A 337 -35.87 3.84 21.10
CA GLY A 337 -34.95 4.79 21.72
C GLY A 337 -35.51 5.45 22.97
N GLY A 338 -34.66 5.56 23.99
CA GLY A 338 -34.96 6.38 25.18
C GLY A 338 -34.73 7.88 24.96
N PRO A 339 -35.09 8.73 25.94
CA PRO A 339 -34.96 10.18 25.81
C PRO A 339 -33.51 10.66 25.59
N GLY A 340 -32.52 10.04 26.23
CA GLY A 340 -31.10 10.35 26.01
C GLY A 340 -30.61 9.96 24.62
N GLU A 341 -30.96 8.78 24.14
CA GLU A 341 -30.66 8.30 22.78
C GLU A 341 -31.30 9.20 21.72
N LYS A 342 -32.53 9.65 21.95
CA LYS A 342 -33.23 10.61 21.07
C LYS A 342 -32.54 11.98 21.05
N ALA A 343 -32.18 12.52 22.22
CA ALA A 343 -31.46 13.79 22.30
C ALA A 343 -30.10 13.73 21.58
N ARG A 344 -29.35 12.64 21.73
CA ARG A 344 -28.08 12.43 21.01
C ARG A 344 -28.29 12.28 19.50
N ALA A 345 -29.36 11.62 19.09
CA ALA A 345 -29.70 11.49 17.68
C ALA A 345 -30.01 12.84 17.02
N GLU A 346 -30.72 13.74 17.69
CA GLU A 346 -30.96 15.10 17.19
C GLU A 346 -29.64 15.85 16.97
N GLN A 347 -28.72 15.77 17.93
CA GLN A 347 -27.38 16.36 17.82
C GLN A 347 -26.57 15.78 16.67
N LEU A 348 -26.61 14.46 16.46
CA LEU A 348 -25.92 13.80 15.34
C LEU A 348 -26.54 14.21 14.00
N LEU A 349 -27.87 14.16 13.88
CA LEU A 349 -28.59 14.49 12.65
C LEU A 349 -28.36 15.95 12.23
N ALA A 350 -28.23 16.88 13.18
CA ALA A 350 -27.90 18.27 12.89
C ALA A 350 -26.52 18.46 12.23
N ARG A 351 -25.60 17.51 12.42
CA ARG A 351 -24.25 17.50 11.81
C ARG A 351 -24.21 16.79 10.46
N LEU A 352 -25.24 16.01 10.12
CA LEU A 352 -25.27 15.16 8.93
C LEU A 352 -25.82 15.90 7.72
N ARG A 353 -25.14 15.75 6.59
CA ARG A 353 -25.69 16.08 5.28
C ARG A 353 -26.50 14.91 4.75
N VAL A 354 -27.82 14.99 4.90
CA VAL A 354 -28.74 14.01 4.33
C VAL A 354 -28.83 14.20 2.82
N VAL A 355 -28.67 13.13 2.05
CA VAL A 355 -28.71 13.16 0.58
C VAL A 355 -29.74 12.17 0.03
N PRO A 356 -30.27 12.39 -1.18
CA PRO A 356 -31.12 11.40 -1.84
C PRO A 356 -30.38 10.08 -2.08
N ASP A 357 -31.13 8.99 -2.13
CA ASP A 357 -30.57 7.68 -2.48
C ASP A 357 -30.09 7.68 -3.94
N GLN A 358 -28.80 7.45 -4.14
CA GLN A 358 -28.15 7.45 -5.45
C GLN A 358 -27.11 6.32 -5.50
N PRO A 359 -27.55 5.05 -5.56
CA PRO A 359 -26.64 3.91 -5.61
C PRO A 359 -25.73 3.98 -6.84
N SER A 360 -24.48 3.53 -6.70
CA SER A 360 -23.55 3.51 -7.82
C SER A 360 -23.88 2.38 -8.81
N GLU A 361 -23.48 2.56 -10.07
CA GLU A 361 -23.75 1.59 -11.14
C GLU A 361 -23.22 0.19 -10.81
N ARG A 362 -22.06 0.10 -10.13
CA ARG A 362 -21.50 -1.19 -9.69
C ARG A 362 -22.28 -1.83 -8.55
N THR A 363 -22.94 -1.03 -7.71
CA THR A 363 -23.84 -1.52 -6.68
C THR A 363 -25.12 -2.09 -7.27
N GLU A 364 -25.69 -1.43 -8.28
CA GLU A 364 -26.91 -1.88 -8.95
C GLU A 364 -26.74 -3.23 -9.67
N ARG A 365 -25.50 -3.55 -10.08
CA ARG A 365 -25.16 -4.86 -10.68
C ARG A 365 -25.08 -6.01 -9.68
N LEU A 366 -25.13 -5.76 -8.37
CA LEU A 366 -25.06 -6.83 -7.38
C LEU A 366 -26.31 -7.70 -7.42
N VAL A 367 -26.11 -9.02 -7.41
CA VAL A 367 -27.17 -10.02 -7.35
C VAL A 367 -27.78 -10.02 -5.94
N PRO A 368 -29.09 -9.77 -5.80
CA PRO A 368 -29.77 -9.78 -4.51
C PRO A 368 -29.65 -11.12 -3.78
N SER A 369 -29.52 -11.06 -2.46
CA SER A 369 -29.51 -12.25 -1.58
C SER A 369 -29.97 -11.86 -0.18
N SER A 370 -30.07 -12.82 0.74
CA SER A 370 -30.39 -12.51 2.15
C SER A 370 -29.38 -11.54 2.80
N LYS A 371 -28.13 -11.53 2.33
CA LYS A 371 -27.07 -10.63 2.81
C LYS A 371 -26.92 -9.37 1.94
N VAL A 372 -27.49 -9.35 0.74
CA VAL A 372 -27.47 -8.24 -0.22
C VAL A 372 -28.91 -7.78 -0.43
N ASN A 373 -29.40 -7.00 0.54
CA ASN A 373 -30.77 -6.49 0.53
C ASN A 373 -30.84 -5.07 -0.05
N LYS A 374 -32.04 -4.63 -0.45
CA LYS A 374 -32.27 -3.32 -1.07
C LYS A 374 -31.76 -2.16 -0.23
N ARG A 375 -31.94 -2.22 1.10
CA ARG A 375 -31.47 -1.20 2.05
C ARG A 375 -29.96 -1.05 2.00
N SER A 376 -29.22 -2.15 2.14
CA SER A 376 -27.76 -2.13 2.05
C SER A 376 -27.28 -1.63 0.68
N LEU A 377 -27.98 -1.97 -0.41
CA LEU A 377 -27.64 -1.44 -1.75
C LEU A 377 -27.76 0.10 -1.80
N MET A 378 -28.85 0.67 -1.27
CA MET A 378 -29.01 2.13 -1.23
C MET A 378 -27.91 2.80 -0.40
N ILE A 379 -27.63 2.27 0.79
CA ILE A 379 -26.67 2.87 1.73
C ILE A 379 -25.24 2.81 1.18
N PHE A 380 -24.77 1.61 0.85
CA PHE A 380 -23.40 1.42 0.39
C PHE A 380 -23.20 1.98 -1.02
N GLY A 381 -24.20 1.87 -1.89
CA GLY A 381 -24.15 2.45 -3.22
C GLY A 381 -24.11 3.96 -3.19
N THR A 382 -24.91 4.62 -2.33
CA THR A 382 -24.87 6.08 -2.22
C THR A 382 -23.54 6.55 -1.64
N GLY A 383 -23.01 5.88 -0.61
CA GLY A 383 -21.66 6.15 -0.10
C GLY A 383 -20.59 6.01 -1.18
N ASP A 384 -20.74 5.00 -2.05
CA ASP A 384 -19.84 4.76 -3.16
C ASP A 384 -19.89 5.85 -4.24
N SER A 385 -21.08 6.27 -4.65
CA SER A 385 -21.29 7.40 -5.58
C SER A 385 -20.70 8.70 -5.06
N LEU A 386 -20.79 8.94 -3.74
CA LEU A 386 -20.21 10.11 -3.08
C LEU A 386 -18.69 10.06 -2.94
N ARG A 387 -18.08 8.89 -3.21
CA ARG A 387 -16.69 8.56 -2.84
C ARG A 387 -16.44 8.79 -1.35
N ALA A 388 -17.38 8.35 -0.52
CA ALA A 388 -17.35 8.47 0.93
C ALA A 388 -17.14 7.10 1.57
N VAL A 389 -16.23 7.03 2.55
CA VAL A 389 -16.00 5.78 3.28
C VAL A 389 -17.27 5.45 4.09
N THR A 390 -17.85 4.28 3.87
CA THR A 390 -19.08 3.89 4.58
C THR A 390 -18.72 3.30 5.94
N MET A 391 -19.12 3.96 7.03
CA MET A 391 -19.04 3.40 8.38
C MET A 391 -20.19 2.42 8.56
N THR A 392 -19.91 1.23 9.10
CA THR A 392 -20.92 0.18 9.27
C THR A 392 -20.51 -0.89 10.27
N ALA A 393 -21.48 -1.56 10.89
CA ALA A 393 -21.30 -2.85 11.57
C ALA A 393 -21.75 -4.05 10.69
N ASN A 394 -22.27 -3.80 9.48
CA ASN A 394 -22.78 -4.83 8.58
C ASN A 394 -21.65 -5.50 7.74
N SER A 395 -20.76 -6.20 8.43
CA SER A 395 -19.70 -7.01 7.79
C SER A 395 -20.25 -8.13 6.89
N GLY A 396 -21.50 -8.52 7.07
CA GLY A 396 -22.20 -9.50 6.23
C GLY A 396 -22.37 -9.02 4.80
N PHE A 397 -22.88 -7.79 4.61
CA PHE A 397 -23.04 -7.18 3.30
C PHE A 397 -21.69 -6.95 2.62
N VAL A 398 -20.72 -6.38 3.35
CA VAL A 398 -19.38 -6.08 2.80
C VAL A 398 -18.73 -7.32 2.19
N ARG A 399 -18.76 -8.45 2.91
CA ARG A 399 -18.23 -9.72 2.40
C ARG A 399 -19.03 -10.27 1.23
N ALA A 400 -20.36 -10.19 1.29
CA ALA A 400 -21.22 -10.68 0.22
C ALA A 400 -21.01 -9.91 -1.10
N ALA A 401 -20.85 -8.57 -1.04
CA ALA A 401 -20.53 -7.76 -2.20
C ALA A 401 -19.12 -8.04 -2.74
N ALA A 402 -18.13 -8.20 -1.86
CA ALA A 402 -16.76 -8.54 -2.26
C ALA A 402 -16.68 -9.88 -3.00
N ASN A 403 -17.47 -10.88 -2.58
CA ASN A 403 -17.58 -12.17 -3.27
C ASN A 403 -18.21 -12.07 -4.66
N GLN A 404 -18.95 -10.99 -4.94
CA GLN A 404 -19.48 -10.68 -6.27
C GLN A 404 -18.57 -9.72 -7.07
N GLY A 405 -17.35 -9.46 -6.59
CA GLY A 405 -16.37 -8.63 -7.28
C GLY A 405 -16.45 -7.13 -6.96
N VAL A 406 -17.31 -6.70 -6.04
CA VAL A 406 -17.45 -5.28 -5.66
C VAL A 406 -16.89 -5.05 -4.25
N ARG A 407 -15.75 -4.37 -4.18
CA ARG A 407 -15.14 -3.95 -2.91
C ARG A 407 -15.46 -2.49 -2.62
N TYR A 408 -16.15 -2.24 -1.50
CA TYR A 408 -16.44 -0.90 -1.00
C TYR A 408 -15.35 -0.42 -0.04
N SER A 409 -15.12 0.89 0.00
CA SER A 409 -14.30 1.50 1.04
C SER A 409 -15.14 1.64 2.31
N VAL A 410 -14.79 0.89 3.35
CA VAL A 410 -15.59 0.81 4.57
C VAL A 410 -14.74 0.99 5.82
N PHE A 411 -15.35 1.55 6.85
CA PHE A 411 -14.85 1.53 8.22
C PHE A 411 -15.78 0.63 9.04
N ILE A 412 -15.27 -0.54 9.45
CA ILE A 412 -16.07 -1.52 10.18
C ILE A 412 -15.88 -1.31 11.69
N HIS A 413 -17.00 -1.16 12.41
CA HIS A 413 -17.01 -1.08 13.86
C HIS A 413 -17.87 -2.18 14.49
N GLN A 414 -17.70 -2.41 15.80
CA GLN A 414 -18.57 -3.30 16.56
C GLN A 414 -19.92 -2.62 16.82
N PRO A 415 -21.05 -3.34 16.72
CA PRO A 415 -22.37 -2.76 16.93
C PRO A 415 -22.68 -2.56 18.42
N ARG A 416 -23.42 -1.48 18.73
CA ARG A 416 -24.10 -1.29 20.02
C ARG A 416 -25.56 -0.94 19.76
N ALA A 417 -26.48 -1.72 20.31
CA ALA A 417 -27.91 -1.51 20.16
C ALA A 417 -28.41 -0.38 21.05
N LEU A 418 -29.58 0.16 20.72
CA LEU A 418 -30.32 1.05 21.63
C LEU A 418 -30.78 0.25 22.86
N THR A 419 -30.48 0.74 24.05
CA THR A 419 -30.78 0.03 25.31
C THR A 419 -31.54 0.84 26.33
N GLU A 420 -31.59 2.17 26.22
CA GLU A 420 -32.16 3.04 27.26
C GLU A 420 -33.61 2.67 27.59
N GLY A 421 -34.44 2.41 26.58
CA GLY A 421 -35.83 1.97 26.77
C GLY A 421 -36.00 0.60 27.45
N LYS A 422 -34.92 -0.16 27.64
CA LYS A 422 -34.89 -1.49 28.28
C LYS A 422 -34.12 -1.51 29.60
N GLU A 423 -33.49 -0.41 30.01
CA GLU A 423 -32.69 -0.33 31.24
C GLU A 423 -33.55 -0.52 32.50
N TRP A 424 -34.80 -0.05 32.51
CA TRP A 424 -35.72 -0.16 33.65
C TRP A 424 -36.00 -1.60 34.11
N ARG A 425 -35.80 -2.59 33.23
CA ARG A 425 -36.00 -4.02 33.48
C ARG A 425 -34.69 -4.81 33.49
N ALA A 426 -33.56 -4.12 33.40
CA ALA A 426 -32.22 -4.71 33.46
C ALA A 426 -31.73 -4.74 34.91
N MET A 427 -30.78 -5.64 35.19
CA MET A 427 -30.16 -5.78 36.51
C MET A 427 -28.80 -5.08 36.51
N PRO A 428 -28.52 -4.15 37.43
CA PRO A 428 -27.17 -3.59 37.60
C PRO A 428 -26.15 -4.69 37.90
N ILE A 429 -24.91 -4.50 37.44
CA ILE A 429 -23.77 -5.41 37.70
C ILE A 429 -23.00 -4.93 38.92
#